data_AF-A0A1G1LLX6-F1
#
_entry.id   AF-A0A1G1LLX6-F1
#
_cell.length_a   1.000
_cell.length_b   1.000
_cell.length_c   1.000
_cell.angle_alpha   90.00
_cell.angle_beta   90.00
_cell.angle_gamma   90.00
#
_symmetry.space_group_name_H-M   'P 1'
#
loop_
_entity.id
_entity.type
_entity.pdbx_description
1 polymer ?
#
loop_
_entity_poly.entity_id
_entity_poly.type
_entity_poly.pdbx_seq_one_letter_code
_entity_poly.pdbx_strand_id
1 'polypeptide(L)'
;MLLSGNLMAIRCPKCSSEYDVTLFEFGQEIVCTCGTRLGMKHEEVMSQLKDICASYELELEEENLSEIQRAADKITFLILNTDYQKVDIEIEQEKLKALIGRLFPEKIHLYELIYASRFNRLWEQFRGE
;
A
#
# COMPACT_ATOMS: atom_id res chain seq x y z
N MET A 1 -15.00 -13.95 -22.99
CA MET A 1 -15.18 -15.20 -22.23
C MET A 1 -14.04 -16.12 -22.66
N LEU A 2 -13.04 -16.52 -21.87
CA LEU A 2 -12.84 -16.62 -20.43
C LEU A 2 -11.35 -16.30 -20.14
N LEU A 3 -11.06 -15.26 -19.36
CA LEU A 3 -9.73 -15.08 -18.76
C LEU A 3 -9.83 -15.49 -17.29
N SER A 4 -10.10 -16.77 -17.07
CA SER A 4 -9.83 -17.45 -15.80
C SER A 4 -8.51 -18.20 -15.99
N GLY A 5 -7.40 -17.46 -15.99
CA GLY A 5 -6.07 -18.03 -16.21
C GLY A 5 -5.27 -17.94 -14.93
N ASN A 6 -5.18 -19.04 -14.19
CA ASN A 6 -4.09 -19.24 -13.24
C ASN A 6 -2.78 -18.98 -13.97
N LEU A 7 -1.95 -18.07 -13.45
CA LEU A 7 -0.65 -17.66 -14.00
C LEU A 7 0.39 -18.80 -14.08
N MET A 8 0.00 -20.04 -13.78
CA MET A 8 0.87 -21.21 -13.67
C MET A 8 0.80 -22.16 -14.88
N ALA A 9 -0.16 -21.99 -15.79
CA ALA A 9 -0.27 -22.87 -16.97
C ALA A 9 -0.77 -22.14 -18.22
N ILE A 10 -0.12 -22.41 -19.37
CA ILE A 10 -0.54 -21.96 -20.69
C ILE A 10 -1.30 -23.09 -21.38
N ARG A 11 -2.51 -22.79 -21.85
CA ARG A 11 -3.33 -23.72 -22.64
C ARG A 11 -3.10 -23.49 -24.13
N CYS A 12 -2.82 -24.57 -24.86
CA CYS A 12 -2.79 -24.53 -26.32
C CYS A 12 -4.19 -24.18 -26.88
N PRO A 13 -4.35 -23.15 -27.72
CA PRO A 13 -5.66 -22.78 -28.26
C PRO A 13 -6.22 -23.81 -29.25
N LYS A 14 -5.39 -24.70 -29.79
CA LYS A 14 -5.78 -25.69 -30.81
C LYS A 14 -6.19 -27.05 -30.23
N CYS A 15 -5.49 -27.53 -29.19
CA CYS A 15 -5.73 -28.85 -28.62
C CYS A 15 -6.01 -28.85 -27.11
N SER A 16 -6.03 -27.66 -26.50
CA SER A 16 -6.30 -27.45 -25.07
C SER A 16 -5.35 -28.15 -24.10
N SER A 17 -4.21 -28.68 -24.58
CA SER A 17 -3.13 -29.17 -23.69
C SER A 17 -2.58 -28.04 -22.83
N GLU A 18 -2.30 -28.35 -21.57
CA GLU A 18 -1.73 -27.44 -20.57
C GLU A 18 -0.21 -27.61 -20.49
N TYR A 19 0.51 -26.51 -20.45
CA TYR A 19 1.96 -26.45 -20.32
C TYR A 19 2.32 -25.55 -19.14
N ASP A 20 3.26 -25.98 -18.31
CA ASP A 20 3.76 -25.15 -17.22
C ASP A 20 4.40 -23.87 -17.77
N VAL A 21 4.15 -22.74 -17.11
CA VAL A 21 4.65 -21.42 -17.49
C VAL A 21 6.18 -21.35 -17.44
N THR A 22 6.85 -22.16 -16.61
CA THR A 22 8.33 -22.20 -16.56
C THR A 22 8.96 -22.65 -17.88
N LEU A 23 8.21 -23.35 -18.75
CA LEU A 23 8.69 -23.81 -20.07
C LEU A 23 8.87 -22.66 -21.08
N PHE A 24 8.42 -21.46 -20.75
CA PHE A 24 8.41 -20.28 -21.61
C PHE A 24 9.32 -19.15 -21.10
N GLU A 25 10.11 -19.41 -20.04
CA GLU A 25 11.04 -18.43 -19.49
C GLU A 25 12.09 -18.01 -20.53
N PHE A 26 12.57 -16.76 -20.43
CA PHE A 26 13.59 -16.17 -21.30
C PHE A 26 13.22 -16.12 -22.81
N GLY A 27 11.93 -15.99 -23.14
CA GLY A 27 11.47 -15.82 -24.51
C GLY A 27 11.50 -17.10 -25.34
N GLN A 28 11.52 -18.27 -24.68
CA GLN A 28 11.38 -19.55 -25.38
C GLN A 28 9.96 -19.75 -25.90
N GLU A 29 9.88 -20.09 -27.20
CA GLU A 29 8.67 -20.65 -27.80
C GLU A 29 8.73 -22.17 -27.70
N ILE A 30 7.64 -22.79 -27.24
CA ILE A 30 7.53 -24.25 -27.24
C ILE A 30 6.63 -24.71 -28.38
N VAL A 31 6.92 -25.89 -28.92
CA VAL A 31 6.04 -26.56 -29.87
C VAL A 31 5.13 -27.50 -29.11
N CYS A 32 3.83 -27.20 -29.13
CA CYS A 32 2.81 -28.08 -28.61
C CYS A 32 2.79 -29.41 -29.38
N THR A 33 2.37 -30.50 -28.73
CA THR A 33 2.17 -31.83 -29.35
C THR A 33 1.25 -31.82 -30.58
N CYS A 34 0.33 -30.85 -30.71
CA CYS A 34 -0.54 -30.68 -31.87
C CYS A 34 0.10 -29.86 -33.03
N GLY A 35 1.38 -29.50 -32.89
CA GLY A 35 2.17 -28.73 -33.84
C GLY A 35 2.05 -27.21 -33.72
N THR A 36 1.22 -26.69 -32.82
CA THR A 36 1.09 -25.24 -32.59
C THR A 36 2.29 -24.70 -31.81
N ARG A 37 2.90 -23.61 -32.29
CA ARG A 37 3.89 -22.86 -31.50
C ARG A 37 3.20 -22.00 -30.47
N LEU A 38 3.66 -22.11 -29.24
CA LEU A 38 3.18 -21.35 -28.10
C LEU A 38 4.35 -20.47 -27.65
N GLY A 39 4.08 -19.21 -27.38
CA GLY A 39 5.04 -18.29 -26.76
C GLY A 39 4.31 -17.42 -25.75
N MET A 40 5.00 -17.01 -24.69
CA MET A 40 4.50 -15.95 -23.83
C MET A 40 4.86 -14.60 -24.42
N LYS A 41 3.85 -13.75 -24.67
CA LYS A 41 4.13 -12.33 -24.88
C LYS A 41 4.50 -11.75 -23.53
N HIS A 42 5.78 -11.43 -23.37
CA HIS A 42 6.33 -10.76 -22.18
C HIS A 42 5.51 -9.51 -21.80
N GLU A 43 4.93 -8.82 -22.78
CA GLU A 43 4.10 -7.63 -22.59
C GLU A 43 2.81 -7.86 -21.77
N GLU A 44 2.13 -9.00 -21.95
CA GLU A 44 0.88 -9.30 -21.22
C GLU A 44 1.16 -9.59 -19.74
N VAL A 45 2.23 -10.32 -19.45
CA VAL A 45 2.67 -10.57 -18.07
C VAL A 45 3.13 -9.28 -17.39
N MET A 46 3.89 -8.44 -18.10
CA MET A 46 4.35 -7.17 -17.56
C MET A 46 3.20 -6.20 -17.26
N SER A 47 2.14 -6.20 -18.09
CA SER A 47 0.94 -5.41 -17.83
C SER A 47 0.22 -5.89 -16.56
N GLN A 48 -0.01 -7.19 -16.43
CA GLN A 48 -0.67 -7.75 -15.24
C GLN A 48 0.16 -7.54 -13.97
N LEU A 49 1.49 -7.68 -14.06
CA LEU A 49 2.40 -7.43 -12.94
C LEU A 49 2.34 -5.96 -12.51
N LYS A 50 2.29 -5.03 -13.47
CA LYS A 50 2.16 -3.60 -13.18
C LYS A 50 0.85 -3.27 -12.46
N ASP A 51 -0.25 -3.89 -12.87
CA ASP A 51 -1.55 -3.70 -12.22
C ASP A 51 -1.55 -4.23 -10.77
N ILE A 52 -0.93 -5.40 -10.54
CA ILE A 52 -0.79 -5.98 -9.19
C ILE A 52 0.11 -5.13 -8.29
N CYS A 53 1.24 -4.64 -8.82
CA CYS A 53 2.13 -3.74 -8.06
C CYS A 53 1.40 -2.43 -7.70
N ALA A 54 0.66 -1.85 -8.64
CA ALA A 54 -0.11 -0.63 -8.38
C ALA A 54 -1.21 -0.83 -7.32
N SER A 55 -1.93 -1.96 -7.36
CA SER A 55 -2.94 -2.26 -6.33
C SER A 55 -2.31 -2.41 -4.95
N TYR A 56 -1.17 -3.10 -4.86
CA TYR A 56 -0.45 -3.27 -3.61
C TYR A 56 0.11 -1.94 -3.06
N GLU A 57 0.65 -1.08 -3.92
CA GLU A 57 1.11 0.26 -3.54
C GLU A 57 -0.03 1.12 -2.96
N LEU A 58 -1.22 1.07 -3.58
CA LEU A 58 -2.40 1.77 -3.09
C LEU A 58 -2.85 1.25 -1.72
N GLU A 59 -2.95 -0.08 -1.56
CA GLU A 59 -3.33 -0.70 -0.28
C GLU A 59 -2.36 -0.30 0.85
N LEU A 60 -1.04 -0.36 0.59
CA LEU A 60 -0.04 0.10 1.56
C LEU A 60 -0.18 1.59 1.90
N GLU A 61 -0.48 2.44 0.92
CA GLU A 61 -0.69 3.87 1.17
C GLU A 61 -1.92 4.10 2.05
N GLU A 62 -3.03 3.40 1.79
CA GLU A 62 -4.24 3.47 2.62
C GLU A 62 -3.99 3.01 4.06
N GLU A 63 -3.25 1.91 4.26
CA GLU A 63 -2.86 1.42 5.58
C GLU A 63 -2.03 2.46 6.34
N ASN A 64 -1.02 3.03 5.67
CA ASN A 64 -0.16 4.08 6.23
C ASN A 64 -0.96 5.31 6.66
N LEU A 65 -1.92 5.75 5.84
CA LEU A 65 -2.80 6.86 6.17
C LEU A 65 -3.72 6.53 7.36
N SER A 66 -4.22 5.29 7.44
CA SER A 66 -5.05 4.82 8.56
C SER A 66 -4.26 4.83 9.87
N GLU A 67 -2.99 4.42 9.86
CA GLU A 67 -2.13 4.47 11.05
C GLU A 67 -1.94 5.91 11.57
N ILE A 68 -1.66 6.86 10.67
CA ILE A 68 -1.51 8.28 11.00
C ILE A 68 -2.81 8.82 11.60
N GLN A 69 -3.95 8.50 11.00
CA GLN A 69 -5.26 8.94 11.48
C GLN A 69 -5.52 8.45 12.90
N ARG A 70 -5.33 7.15 13.18
CA ARG A 70 -5.55 6.57 14.52
C ARG A 70 -4.66 7.23 15.57
N ALA A 71 -3.41 7.50 15.25
CA ALA A 71 -2.49 8.18 16.16
C ALA A 71 -2.91 9.63 16.44
N ALA A 72 -3.37 10.37 15.42
CA ALA A 72 -3.88 11.73 15.60
C ALA A 72 -5.19 11.77 16.41
N ASP A 73 -6.08 10.81 16.19
CA ASP A 73 -7.33 10.68 16.94
C ASP A 73 -7.07 10.30 18.41
N LYS A 74 -6.06 9.47 18.67
CA LYS A 74 -5.60 9.18 20.03
C LYS A 74 -5.15 10.46 20.74
N ILE A 75 -4.31 11.29 20.13
CA ILE A 75 -3.88 12.56 20.74
C ILE A 75 -5.07 13.46 21.02
N THR A 76 -6.00 13.57 20.06
CA THR A 76 -7.24 14.34 20.23
C THR A 76 -8.04 13.81 21.43
N PHE A 77 -8.23 12.49 21.53
CA PHE A 77 -8.92 11.87 22.65
C PHE A 77 -8.24 12.16 23.99
N LEU A 78 -6.90 12.04 24.04
CA LEU A 78 -6.13 12.31 25.24
C LEU A 78 -6.33 13.77 25.69
N ILE A 79 -6.26 14.74 24.78
CA ILE A 79 -6.51 16.15 25.12
C ILE A 79 -7.93 16.34 25.66
N LEU A 80 -8.95 15.78 25.01
CA LEU A 80 -10.35 16.10 25.32
C LEU A 80 -10.92 15.35 26.53
N ASN A 81 -10.49 14.11 26.77
CA ASN A 81 -11.22 13.18 27.65
C ASN A 81 -10.39 12.60 28.80
N THR A 82 -9.16 13.05 28.98
CA THR A 82 -8.31 12.59 30.10
C THR A 82 -7.84 13.77 30.94
N ASP A 83 -7.02 13.53 31.93
CA ASP A 83 -6.31 14.52 32.74
C ASP A 83 -4.79 14.50 32.50
N TYR A 84 -4.35 13.86 31.40
CA TYR A 84 -2.93 13.75 31.05
C TYR A 84 -2.24 15.10 31.02
N GLN A 85 -0.99 15.12 31.49
CA GLN A 85 -0.19 16.33 31.54
C GLN A 85 0.26 16.73 30.14
N LYS A 86 0.56 18.02 29.95
CA LYS A 86 1.00 18.54 28.65
C LYS A 86 2.20 17.77 28.10
N VAL A 87 3.14 17.40 28.97
CA VAL A 87 4.33 16.62 28.62
C VAL A 87 3.97 15.25 28.03
N ASP A 88 2.99 14.55 28.60
CA ASP A 88 2.54 13.25 28.08
C ASP A 88 1.92 13.37 26.69
N ILE A 89 1.18 14.46 26.46
CA ILE A 89 0.60 14.76 25.14
C ILE A 89 1.69 15.12 24.12
N GLU A 90 2.70 15.89 24.53
CA GLU A 90 3.86 16.22 23.69
C GLU A 90 4.65 14.97 23.30
N ILE A 91 4.78 13.99 24.20
CA ILE A 91 5.39 12.69 23.88
C ILE A 91 4.59 11.95 22.80
N GLU A 92 3.26 11.93 22.88
CA GLU A 92 2.42 11.30 21.85
C GLU A 92 2.46 12.05 20.51
N GLN A 93 2.57 13.38 20.55
CA GLN A 93 2.80 14.22 19.37
C GLN A 93 4.13 13.89 18.68
N GLU A 94 5.22 13.74 19.43
CA GLU A 94 6.52 13.34 18.87
C GLU A 94 6.47 11.93 18.27
N LYS A 95 5.72 11.00 18.89
CA LYS A 95 5.50 9.66 18.29
C LYS A 95 4.76 9.74 16.95
N LEU A 96 3.72 10.58 16.85
CA LEU A 96 3.02 10.81 15.58
C LEU A 96 3.94 11.43 14.53
N LYS A 97 4.76 12.43 14.90
CA LYS A 97 5.73 13.06 13.99
C LYS A 97 6.77 12.06 13.49
N ALA A 98 7.30 11.21 14.37
CA ALA A 98 8.22 10.14 14.00
C ALA A 98 7.55 9.10 13.09
N LEU A 99 6.29 8.76 13.35
CA LEU A 99 5.50 7.87 12.49
C LEU A 99 5.37 8.44 11.07
N ILE A 100 4.99 9.72 10.93
CA ILE A 100 4.91 10.39 9.62
C ILE A 100 6.28 10.43 8.96
N GLY A 101 7.35 10.76 9.70
CA GLY A 101 8.71 10.77 9.15
C GLY A 101 9.21 9.40 8.66
N ARG A 102 8.70 8.30 9.25
CA ARG A 102 8.98 6.92 8.81
C ARG A 102 8.17 6.54 7.57
N LEU A 103 6.88 6.88 7.53
CA LEU A 103 5.96 6.46 6.46
C LEU A 103 6.04 7.37 5.22
N PHE A 104 6.20 8.67 5.42
CA PHE A 104 6.26 9.70 4.37
C PHE A 104 7.38 10.72 4.69
N PRO A 105 8.66 10.33 4.55
CA PRO A 105 9.79 11.19 4.90
C PRO A 105 9.75 12.58 4.24
N GLU A 106 9.31 12.65 2.99
CA GLU A 106 9.20 13.88 2.21
C GLU A 106 8.07 14.81 2.66
N LYS A 107 7.08 14.28 3.40
CA LYS A 107 5.89 15.00 3.87
C LYS A 107 5.96 15.39 5.34
N ILE A 108 7.08 15.15 6.03
CA ILE A 108 7.21 15.41 7.48
C ILE A 108 6.87 16.87 7.86
N HIS A 109 7.16 17.83 6.98
CA HIS A 109 6.85 19.25 7.17
C HIS A 109 5.33 19.52 7.30
N LEU A 110 4.48 18.66 6.76
CA LEU A 110 3.02 18.78 6.89
C LEU A 110 2.56 18.55 8.33
N TYR A 111 3.35 17.86 9.16
CA TYR A 111 3.02 17.70 10.58
C TYR A 111 2.85 19.04 11.28
N GLU A 112 3.80 19.96 11.09
CA GLU A 112 3.76 21.28 11.72
C GLU A 112 2.58 22.12 11.21
N LEU A 113 2.33 22.04 9.90
CA LEU A 113 1.26 22.80 9.24
C LEU A 113 -0.15 22.34 9.64
N ILE A 114 -0.34 21.03 9.83
CA ILE A 114 -1.67 20.44 10.03
C ILE A 114 -1.89 20.07 11.50
N TYR A 115 -1.00 19.25 12.06
CA TYR A 115 -1.24 18.60 13.35
C TYR A 115 -0.79 19.44 14.53
N ALA A 116 0.43 19.99 14.51
CA ALA A 116 0.94 20.79 15.64
C ALA A 116 0.02 21.97 15.96
N SER A 117 -0.34 22.74 14.92
CA SER A 117 -1.28 23.87 15.03
C SER A 117 -2.65 23.43 15.56
N ARG A 118 -3.17 22.29 15.09
CA ARG A 118 -4.47 21.74 15.53
C ARG A 118 -4.43 21.34 17.01
N PHE A 119 -3.41 20.63 17.45
CA PHE A 119 -3.31 20.16 18.83
C PHE A 119 -3.09 21.30 19.81
N ASN A 120 -2.27 22.30 19.45
CA ASN A 120 -2.11 23.51 20.26
C ASN A 120 -3.45 24.22 20.47
N ARG A 121 -4.23 24.40 19.38
CA ARG A 121 -5.55 25.01 19.48
C ARG A 121 -6.50 24.19 20.36
N LEU A 122 -6.52 22.86 20.20
CA LEU A 122 -7.35 22.00 21.03
C LEU A 122 -6.93 22.05 22.51
N TRP A 123 -5.63 22.10 22.78
CA TRP A 123 -5.12 22.23 24.14
C TRP A 123 -5.61 23.55 24.77
N GLU A 124 -5.40 24.67 24.10
CA GLU A 124 -5.85 25.99 24.58
C GLU A 124 -7.36 26.04 24.81
N GLN A 125 -8.15 25.45 23.92
CA GLN A 125 -9.62 25.49 24.02
C GLN A 125 -10.20 24.67 25.18
N PHE A 126 -9.61 23.52 25.49
CA PHE A 126 -10.18 22.59 26.48
C PHE A 126 -9.43 22.58 27.80
N ARG A 127 -8.19 23.07 27.82
CA ARG A 127 -7.27 23.03 28.96
C ARG A 127 -6.42 24.28 29.14
N GLY A 128 -6.56 25.27 28.26
CA GLY A 128 -6.02 26.60 28.52
C GLY A 128 -6.80 27.22 29.67
N GLU A 129 -6.10 27.61 30.74
CA GLU A 129 -6.63 28.49 31.78
C GLU A 129 -6.83 29.91 31.23
#